data_AF-A0AAF0UKW6-F1
#
_entry.id   AF-A0AAF0UKW6-F1
#
_cell.length_a   1.000
_cell.length_b   1.000
_cell.length_c   1.000
_cell.angle_alpha   90.00
_cell.angle_beta   90.00
_cell.angle_gamma   90.00
#
_symmetry.space_group_name_H-M   'P 1'
#
loop_
_entity.id
_entity.type
_entity.pdbx_description
1 polymer ?
#
loop_
_entity_poly.entity_id
_entity_poly.type
_entity_poly.pdbx_seq_one_letter_code
_entity_poly.pdbx_strand_id
1 'polypeptide(L)'
;MFKPEKFWMLHPYIMYKGYELKLEWERSRLFDADVSAMFRNRIIEDGIMKVVRVSEKLESKARPSGLNTVNLLKVASSALGFGPQLTM
;
A
#
# COMPACT_ATOMS: atom_id res chain seq x y z
N MET A 1 -4.98 10.02 -22.84
CA MET A 1 -3.57 9.62 -22.78
C MET A 1 -3.07 9.87 -21.38
N PHE A 2 -2.52 8.86 -20.70
CA PHE A 2 -2.01 9.01 -19.33
C PHE A 2 -0.74 9.88 -19.33
N LYS A 3 -0.67 10.86 -18.43
CA LYS A 3 0.53 11.67 -18.20
C LYS A 3 0.99 11.42 -16.75
N PRO A 4 2.10 10.70 -16.55
CA PRO A 4 2.63 10.47 -15.21
C PRO A 4 3.03 11.79 -14.54
N GLU A 5 2.84 11.88 -13.23
CA GLU A 5 3.23 13.02 -12.41
C GLU A 5 4.16 12.57 -11.29
N LYS A 6 5.15 13.42 -10.96
CA LYS A 6 6.07 13.15 -9.85
C LYS A 6 5.36 13.38 -8.53
N PHE A 7 5.60 12.49 -7.58
CA PHE A 7 5.11 12.63 -6.23
C PHE A 7 6.18 12.18 -5.24
N TRP A 8 6.00 12.58 -3.99
CA TRP A 8 6.87 12.29 -2.87
C TRP A 8 6.05 11.67 -1.75
N MET A 9 6.62 10.69 -1.06
CA MET A 9 6.04 10.04 0.12
C MET A 9 7.09 9.96 1.20
N LEU A 10 6.65 10.05 2.46
CA LEU A 10 7.51 9.90 3.61
C LEU A 10 7.31 8.52 4.22
N HIS A 11 8.41 7.78 4.38
CA HIS A 11 8.43 6.47 5.02
C HIS A 11 9.46 6.48 6.15
N PRO A 12 9.05 6.90 7.36
CA PRO A 12 9.90 6.78 8.53
C PRO A 12 10.09 5.31 8.90
N TYR A 13 11.31 4.97 9.33
CA TYR A 13 11.65 3.65 9.86
C TYR A 13 12.00 3.81 11.34
N ILE A 14 11.45 2.96 12.19
CA ILE A 14 11.76 2.93 13.62
C ILE A 14 12.23 1.54 14.04
N MET A 15 13.15 1.48 15.00
CA MET A 15 13.56 0.24 15.64
C MET A 15 12.82 0.10 16.97
N TYR A 16 11.98 -0.93 17.09
CA TYR A 16 11.25 -1.22 18.32
C TYR A 16 11.47 -2.68 18.73
N LYS A 17 12.09 -2.89 19.89
CA LYS A 17 12.38 -4.24 20.44
C LYS A 17 13.09 -5.18 19.45
N GLY A 18 13.99 -4.64 18.63
CA GLY A 18 14.74 -5.40 17.61
C GLY A 18 14.00 -5.59 16.28
N TYR A 19 12.77 -5.09 16.15
CA TYR A 19 12.02 -5.08 14.90
C TYR A 19 12.14 -3.73 14.22
N GLU A 20 12.46 -3.74 12.93
CA GLU A 20 12.34 -2.57 12.06
C GLU A 20 10.88 -2.43 11.62
N LEU A 21 10.26 -1.31 11.95
CA LEU A 21 8.89 -0.99 11.57
C LEU A 21 8.92 0.15 10.55
N LYS A 22 8.39 -0.12 9.36
CA LYS A 22 8.09 0.91 8.37
C LYS A 22 6.77 1.58 8.72
N LEU A 23 6.80 2.89 8.92
CA LEU A 23 5.61 3.68 9.19
C LEU A 23 5.01 4.23 7.89
N GLU A 24 3.69 4.27 7.86
CA GLU A 24 2.93 4.89 6.79
C GLU A 24 2.50 6.29 7.17
N TRP A 25 2.69 7.23 6.25
CA TRP A 25 2.29 8.59 6.47
C TRP A 25 0.80 8.77 6.16
N GLU A 26 0.05 9.33 7.11
CA GLU A 26 -1.39 9.56 6.99
C GLU A 26 -1.77 10.42 5.76
N ARG A 27 -0.90 11.35 5.36
CA ARG A 27 -1.12 12.18 4.15
C ARG A 27 -0.86 11.45 2.83
N SER A 28 -0.40 10.19 2.89
CA SER A 28 -0.02 9.36 1.75
C SER A 28 1.09 9.99 0.90
N ARG A 29 0.74 10.82 -0.10
CA ARG A 29 1.67 11.41 -1.08
C ARG A 29 1.42 12.90 -1.29
N LEU A 30 2.49 13.61 -1.67
CA LEU A 30 2.46 15.00 -2.08
C LEU A 30 3.03 15.14 -3.50
N PHE A 31 2.57 16.14 -4.24
CA PHE A 31 3.04 16.47 -5.59
C PHE A 31 3.95 17.70 -5.62
N ASP A 32 4.20 18.29 -4.45
CA ASP A 32 5.08 19.44 -4.28
C ASP A 32 6.35 18.99 -3.54
N ALA A 33 7.51 19.23 -4.15
CA ALA A 33 8.81 18.83 -3.62
C ALA A 33 9.20 19.64 -2.38
N ASP A 34 8.93 20.94 -2.37
CA ASP A 34 9.33 21.85 -1.30
C ASP A 34 8.51 21.61 -0.04
N VAL A 35 7.20 21.40 -0.22
CA VAL A 35 6.31 21.01 0.88
C VAL A 35 6.72 19.64 1.44
N SER A 36 7.11 18.70 0.58
CA SER A 36 7.60 17.38 1.01
C SER A 36 8.90 17.46 1.80
N ALA A 37 9.83 18.32 1.36
CA ALA A 37 11.08 18.59 2.06
C ALA A 37 10.83 19.25 3.43
N MET A 38 9.88 20.19 3.52
CA MET A 38 9.47 20.81 4.79
C MET A 38 9.00 19.76 5.79
N PHE A 39 8.12 18.83 5.40
CA PHE A 39 7.65 17.77 6.30
C PHE A 39 8.78 16.83 6.71
N ARG A 40 9.65 16.45 5.77
CA ARG A 40 10.83 15.62 6.07
C ARG A 40 11.71 16.27 7.14
N ASN A 41 12.05 17.55 6.98
CA ASN A 41 12.91 18.26 7.92
C ASN A 41 12.29 18.33 9.31
N ARG A 42 10.98 18.64 9.39
CA ARG A 42 10.25 18.69 10.67
C ARG A 42 10.25 17.35 11.42
N ILE A 43 10.16 16.22 10.70
CA ILE A 43 10.22 14.88 11.31
C ILE A 43 11.63 14.57 11.82
N ILE A 44 12.66 14.94 11.07
CA ILE A 44 14.07 14.71 11.44
C ILE A 44 14.44 15.55 12.68
N GLU A 45 13.95 16.80 12.75
CA GLU A 45 14.20 17.71 13.88
C GLU A 45 13.56 17.25 15.18
N ASP A 46 12.33 16.71 15.15
CA ASP A 46 11.64 16.22 16.35
C ASP A 46 12.31 14.93 16.87
N GLY A 47 12.69 14.01 15.98
CA GLY A 47 13.49 12.81 16.30
C GLY A 47 12.82 11.79 17.25
N ILE A 48 11.60 12.09 17.72
CA ILE A 48 10.85 11.30 18.69
C ILE A 48 9.48 10.98 18.11
N MET A 49 9.02 9.75 18.29
CA MET A 49 7.66 9.36 17.92
C MET A 49 6.88 8.87 19.14
N LYS A 50 5.62 9.30 19.23
CA LYS A 50 4.70 8.92 20.30
C LYS A 50 3.56 8.09 19.72
N VAL A 51 3.21 7.01 20.40
CA VAL A 51 2.02 6.23 20.05
C VAL A 51 0.78 7.06 20.40
N VAL A 52 0.02 7.48 19.39
CA VAL A 52 -1.19 8.28 19.58
C VAL A 52 -2.42 7.39 19.79
N ARG A 53 -2.47 6.24 19.13
CA ARG A 53 -3.60 5.31 19.17
C ARG A 53 -3.14 3.90 18.87
N VAL A 54 -3.73 2.93 19.56
CA VAL A 54 -3.68 1.51 19.23
C VAL A 54 -5.11 1.06 18.93
N SER A 55 -5.30 0.34 17.83
CA SER A 55 -6.60 -0.21 17.44
C SER A 55 -6.44 -1.64 16.96
N GLU A 56 -7.34 -2.51 17.38
CA GLU A 56 -7.42 -3.89 16.94
C GLU A 56 -8.77 -4.11 16.27
N LYS A 57 -8.77 -4.77 15.11
CA LYS A 57 -9.97 -5.11 14.38
C LYS A 57 -9.85 -6.55 13.91
N LEU A 58 -10.87 -7.35 14.20
CA LEU A 58 -10.96 -8.70 13.65
C LEU A 58 -11.23 -8.61 12.15
N GLU A 59 -10.32 -9.12 11.33
CA GLU A 59 -10.51 -9.24 9.89
C GLU A 59 -10.63 -10.71 9.50
N SER A 60 -11.62 -11.03 8.67
CA SER A 60 -11.80 -12.37 8.12
C SER A 60 -11.81 -12.32 6.60
N LYS A 61 -10.97 -13.13 5.96
CA LYS A 61 -11.02 -13.29 4.50
C LYS A 61 -12.20 -14.18 4.12
N ALA A 62 -13.14 -13.64 3.34
CA ALA A 62 -14.30 -14.39 2.88
C ALA A 62 -13.89 -15.52 1.91
N ARG A 63 -14.70 -16.57 1.87
CA ARG A 63 -14.57 -17.64 0.87
C ARG A 63 -14.82 -17.05 -0.53
N PRO A 64 -14.14 -17.53 -1.58
CA PRO A 64 -14.46 -17.12 -2.95
C PRO A 64 -15.94 -17.37 -3.26
N SER A 65 -16.53 -16.50 -4.08
CA SER A 65 -17.85 -16.75 -4.63
C SER A 65 -17.85 -17.99 -5.53
N GLY A 66 -19.03 -18.56 -5.80
CA GLY A 66 -19.19 -19.63 -6.79
C GLY A 66 -18.48 -19.28 -8.10
N LEU A 67 -17.76 -20.26 -8.66
CA LEU A 67 -17.00 -20.07 -9.88
C LEU A 67 -17.96 -19.99 -11.07
N ASN A 68 -18.07 -18.82 -11.69
CA ASN A 68 -18.79 -18.63 -12.94
C ASN A 68 -17.81 -18.58 -14.12
N THR A 69 -18.34 -18.66 -15.33
CA THR A 69 -17.54 -18.67 -16.57
C THR A 69 -16.63 -17.44 -16.70
N VAL A 70 -17.08 -16.26 -16.24
CA VAL A 70 -16.26 -15.04 -16.29
C VAL A 70 -15.08 -15.12 -15.33
N ASN A 71 -15.31 -15.57 -14.09
CA ASN A 71 -14.27 -15.72 -13.09
C ASN A 71 -13.29 -16.85 -13.46
N LEU A 72 -13.78 -17.94 -14.05
CA LEU A 72 -12.94 -19.01 -14.61
C LEU A 72 -11.98 -18.43 -15.64
N LEU A 73 -12.47 -17.70 -16.64
CA LEU A 73 -11.64 -17.12 -17.70
C LEU A 73 -10.63 -16.10 -17.16
N LYS A 74 -11.05 -15.24 -16.23
CA LYS A 74 -10.16 -14.26 -15.59
C LYS A 74 -9.03 -14.95 -14.84
N VAL A 75 -9.35 -15.94 -14.01
CA VAL A 75 -8.34 -16.65 -13.20
C VAL A 75 -7.44 -17.51 -14.09
N ALA A 76 -7.98 -18.21 -15.09
CA ALA A 76 -7.18 -19.00 -16.03
C ALA A 76 -6.21 -18.11 -16.82
N SER A 77 -6.64 -16.93 -17.26
CA SER A 77 -5.76 -15.98 -17.94
C SER A 77 -4.71 -15.38 -16.99
N SER A 78 -5.12 -14.84 -15.84
CA SER A 78 -4.19 -14.13 -14.95
C SER A 78 -3.26 -15.04 -14.15
N ALA A 79 -3.71 -16.24 -13.78
CA ALA A 79 -2.96 -17.16 -12.93
C ALA A 79 -2.31 -18.32 -13.70
N LEU A 80 -2.90 -18.75 -14.82
CA LEU A 80 -2.40 -19.89 -15.60
C LEU A 80 -1.91 -19.50 -17.00
N GLY A 81 -2.10 -18.25 -17.44
CA GLY A 81 -1.70 -17.78 -18.75
C GLY A 81 -2.55 -18.33 -19.90
N PHE A 82 -3.70 -18.94 -19.62
CA PHE A 82 -4.55 -19.52 -20.66
C PHE A 82 -5.40 -18.43 -21.32
N GLY A 83 -5.37 -18.42 -22.66
CA GLY A 83 -6.30 -17.61 -23.44
C GLY A 83 -7.75 -18.08 -23.24
N PRO A 84 -8.74 -17.20 -23.47
CA PRO A 84 -10.16 -17.56 -23.31
C PRO A 84 -10.58 -18.77 -24.16
N GLN A 85 -10.01 -18.90 -25.36
CA GLN A 85 -10.28 -20.01 -26.30
C GLN A 85 -9.69 -21.36 -25.84
N LEU A 86 -8.62 -21.34 -25.03
CA LEU A 86 -8.03 -22.57 -24.48
C LEU A 86 -8.77 -23.01 -23.21
N THR A 87 -9.36 -22.05 -22.50
CA THR A 87 -10.05 -22.28 -21.22
C THR A 87 -11.48 -22.80 -21.42
N MET A 88 -12.11 -22.49 -22.56
CA MET A 88 -13.45 -22.95 -22.91
C MET A 88 -13.44 -23.94 -24.06
#